data_AF-A0A7S3SKE9-F1
#
_entry.id   AF-A0A7S3SKE9-F1
#
_cell.length_a   1.000
_cell.length_b   1.000
_cell.length_c   1.000
_cell.angle_alpha   90.00
_cell.angle_beta   90.00
_cell.angle_gamma   90.00
#
_symmetry.space_group_name_H-M   'P 1'
#
loop_
_entity.id
_entity.type
_entity.pdbx_description
1 polymer ?
#
loop_
_entity_poly.entity_id
_entity_poly.type
_entity_poly.pdbx_seq_one_letter_code
_entity_poly.pdbx_strand_id
1 'polypeptide(L)'
;MPASMPKMMSAALAEYVAMTLFVVIGVGSAMGVAKEEGMAWVLQVALSFGLAITALAYAIGAYSGGHINCAVTLGLVLTGNCSWQQGLANFAAQMLGSVTGSLMLLGIFPEAMDKTGGLGTNSISEGFSWGNAFTGELIMTFLLVFVVLQTAVNPNSEGNRSLACMAIGFA
;
A
#
# COMPACT_ATOMS: atom_id res chain seq x y z
N MET A 1 1.10 -20.03 -5.67
CA MET A 1 1.24 -19.91 -7.14
C MET A 1 1.86 -21.19 -7.70
N PRO A 2 1.63 -21.55 -8.98
CA PRO A 2 2.20 -22.77 -9.56
C PRO A 2 3.74 -22.74 -9.53
N ALA A 3 4.38 -23.85 -9.19
CA ALA A 3 5.84 -23.95 -9.09
C ALA A 3 6.57 -23.73 -10.43
N SER A 4 5.88 -23.87 -11.56
CA SER A 4 6.43 -23.69 -12.92
C SER A 4 6.40 -22.24 -13.42
N MET A 5 5.82 -21.31 -12.66
CA MET A 5 5.68 -19.91 -13.09
C MET A 5 7.02 -19.16 -12.97
N PRO A 6 7.46 -18.43 -14.01
CA PRO A 6 8.64 -17.56 -13.93
C PRO A 6 8.56 -16.61 -12.73
N LYS A 7 9.67 -16.48 -11.98
CA LYS A 7 9.72 -15.70 -10.72
C LYS A 7 9.18 -14.28 -10.87
N MET A 8 9.51 -13.60 -11.96
CA MET A 8 9.03 -12.24 -12.24
C MET A 8 7.51 -12.19 -12.48
N MET A 9 6.93 -13.20 -13.13
CA MET A 9 5.49 -13.29 -13.32
C MET A 9 4.77 -13.58 -12.01
N SER A 10 5.35 -14.45 -11.17
CA SER A 10 4.85 -14.70 -9.81
C SER A 10 4.87 -13.44 -8.96
N ALA A 11 5.96 -12.66 -9.00
CA ALA A 11 6.08 -11.40 -8.28
C ALA A 11 5.02 -10.38 -8.72
N ALA A 12 4.90 -10.14 -10.03
CA ALA A 12 3.93 -9.20 -10.57
C ALA A 12 2.48 -9.61 -10.26
N LEU A 13 2.15 -10.90 -10.39
CA LEU A 13 0.81 -11.39 -10.03
C LEU A 13 0.53 -11.21 -8.53
N ALA A 14 1.54 -11.41 -7.67
CA ALA A 14 1.38 -11.26 -6.23
C ALA A 14 1.10 -9.80 -5.87
N GLU A 15 1.87 -8.87 -6.44
CA GLU A 15 1.66 -7.43 -6.30
C GLU A 15 0.30 -6.98 -6.81
N TYR A 16 -0.15 -7.49 -7.96
CA TYR A 16 -1.47 -7.17 -8.51
C TYR A 16 -2.59 -7.59 -7.55
N VAL A 17 -2.57 -8.84 -7.08
CA VAL A 17 -3.60 -9.36 -6.16
C VAL A 17 -3.57 -8.61 -4.84
N ALA A 18 -2.39 -8.42 -4.26
CA ALA A 18 -2.26 -7.71 -3.00
C ALA A 18 -2.71 -6.25 -3.11
N MET A 19 -2.32 -5.54 -4.17
CA MET A 19 -2.75 -4.16 -4.37
C MET A 19 -4.26 -4.04 -4.60
N THR A 20 -4.86 -5.00 -5.32
CA THR A 20 -6.33 -5.07 -5.47
C THR A 20 -7.02 -5.17 -4.12
N LEU A 21 -6.58 -6.11 -3.28
CA LEU A 21 -7.15 -6.32 -1.94
C LEU A 21 -6.87 -5.15 -1.00
N PHE A 22 -5.68 -4.56 -1.08
CA PHE A 22 -5.29 -3.40 -0.29
C PHE A 22 -6.22 -2.21 -0.55
N VAL A 23 -6.53 -1.93 -1.83
CA VAL A 23 -7.50 -0.90 -2.18
C VAL A 23 -8.88 -1.26 -1.66
N VAL A 24 -9.38 -2.48 -1.88
CA VAL A 24 -10.71 -2.89 -1.38
C VAL A 24 -10.84 -2.71 0.14
N ILE A 25 -9.80 -3.07 0.90
CA ILE A 25 -9.83 -2.98 2.37
C ILE A 25 -9.66 -1.54 2.85
N GLY A 26 -8.58 -0.87 2.44
CA GLY A 26 -8.24 0.47 2.93
C GLY A 26 -9.18 1.54 2.39
N VAL A 27 -9.37 1.60 1.08
CA VAL A 27 -10.26 2.59 0.47
C VAL A 27 -11.71 2.30 0.83
N GLY A 28 -12.12 1.02 0.85
CA GLY A 28 -13.47 0.63 1.27
C GLY A 28 -13.77 1.01 2.73
N SER A 29 -12.79 0.93 3.64
CA SER A 29 -13.00 1.39 5.02
C SER A 29 -13.19 2.90 5.08
N ALA A 30 -12.38 3.68 4.36
CA ALA A 30 -12.54 5.13 4.26
C ALA A 30 -13.92 5.51 3.71
N MET A 31 -14.38 4.85 2.65
CA MET A 31 -15.73 5.05 2.09
C MET A 31 -16.83 4.83 3.13
N GLY A 32 -16.67 3.87 4.04
CA GLY A 32 -17.67 3.55 5.06
C GLY A 32 -17.71 4.51 6.25
N VAL A 33 -16.57 5.07 6.67
CA VAL A 33 -16.47 5.79 7.96
C VAL A 33 -15.97 7.24 7.86
N ALA A 34 -15.54 7.71 6.69
CA ALA A 34 -15.01 9.07 6.55
C ALA A 34 -16.00 10.13 7.06
N LYS A 35 -15.48 11.16 7.73
CA LYS A 35 -16.26 12.30 8.23
C LYS A 35 -17.39 11.94 9.22
N GLU A 36 -17.36 10.75 9.83
CA GLU A 36 -18.20 10.47 11.01
C GLU A 36 -17.88 11.46 12.15
N GLU A 37 -18.86 11.70 13.02
CA GLU A 37 -18.69 12.64 14.12
C GLU A 37 -17.50 12.24 15.03
N GLY A 38 -16.62 13.22 15.29
CA GLY A 38 -15.40 13.03 16.05
C GLY A 38 -14.19 12.58 15.20
N MET A 39 -13.16 12.08 15.87
CA MET A 39 -11.86 11.73 15.25
C MET A 39 -11.59 10.22 15.18
N ALA A 40 -12.51 9.40 15.68
CA ALA A 40 -12.33 7.95 15.74
C ALA A 40 -12.16 7.32 14.35
N TRP A 41 -12.86 7.86 13.34
CA TRP A 41 -12.77 7.37 11.97
C TRP A 41 -11.36 7.51 11.37
N VAL A 42 -10.60 8.54 11.75
CA VAL A 42 -9.21 8.72 11.26
C VAL A 42 -8.34 7.55 11.73
N LEU A 43 -8.45 7.17 13.01
CA LEU A 43 -7.72 6.03 13.56
C LEU A 43 -8.20 4.71 12.94
N GLN A 44 -9.50 4.53 12.74
CA GLN A 44 -10.05 3.33 12.09
C GLN A 44 -9.53 3.14 10.67
N VAL A 45 -9.50 4.22 9.88
CA VAL A 45 -8.95 4.21 8.52
C VAL A 45 -7.44 3.92 8.57
N ALA A 46 -6.68 4.64 9.40
CA ALA A 46 -5.24 4.42 9.54
C ALA A 46 -4.89 2.97 9.92
N LEU A 47 -5.59 2.40 10.91
CA LEU A 47 -5.40 1.00 11.31
C LEU A 47 -5.83 0.02 10.21
N SER A 48 -6.89 0.30 9.45
CA SER A 48 -7.32 -0.57 8.35
C SER A 48 -6.25 -0.67 7.27
N PHE A 49 -5.68 0.47 6.85
CA PHE A 49 -4.59 0.52 5.88
C PHE A 49 -3.34 -0.18 6.42
N GLY A 50 -2.95 0.10 7.65
CA GLY A 50 -1.75 -0.47 8.27
C GLY A 50 -1.82 -1.98 8.49
N LEU A 51 -2.95 -2.48 8.99
CA LEU A 51 -3.18 -3.91 9.17
C LEU A 51 -3.30 -4.63 7.82
N ALA A 52 -3.88 -4.00 6.80
CA ALA A 52 -3.92 -4.54 5.44
C ALA A 52 -2.51 -4.70 4.87
N ILE A 53 -1.65 -3.67 4.97
CA ILE A 53 -0.23 -3.78 4.57
C ILE A 53 0.46 -4.90 5.33
N THR A 54 0.30 -4.95 6.66
CA THR A 54 0.90 -6.01 7.50
C THR A 54 0.53 -7.39 6.97
N ALA A 55 -0.77 -7.67 6.84
CA ALA A 55 -1.27 -8.97 6.43
C ALA A 55 -0.86 -9.35 5.01
N LEU A 56 -1.03 -8.42 4.07
CA LEU A 56 -0.75 -8.68 2.65
C LEU A 56 0.75 -8.80 2.39
N ALA A 57 1.59 -7.98 3.01
CA ALA A 57 3.04 -8.09 2.89
C ALA A 57 3.55 -9.41 3.46
N TYR A 58 3.01 -9.89 4.60
CA TYR A 58 3.31 -11.24 5.09
C TYR A 58 2.88 -12.33 4.09
N ALA A 59 1.71 -12.17 3.46
CA ALA A 59 1.17 -13.16 2.53
C ALA A 59 1.97 -13.26 1.23
N ILE A 60 2.45 -12.12 0.69
CA ILE A 60 3.09 -12.07 -0.63
C ILE A 60 4.60 -11.84 -0.60
N GLY A 61 5.19 -11.56 0.57
CA GLY A 61 6.61 -11.22 0.72
C GLY A 61 7.56 -12.25 0.12
N ALA A 62 7.24 -13.55 0.22
CA ALA A 62 8.05 -14.63 -0.36
C ALA A 62 8.08 -14.63 -1.89
N TYR A 63 7.11 -14.00 -2.56
CA TYR A 63 6.98 -13.99 -4.01
C TYR A 63 7.59 -12.74 -4.64
N SER A 64 7.23 -11.56 -4.13
CA SER A 64 7.60 -10.28 -4.74
C SER A 64 8.50 -9.39 -3.88
N GLY A 65 8.64 -9.70 -2.59
CA GLY A 65 9.15 -8.76 -1.58
C GLY A 65 8.04 -7.97 -0.86
N GLY A 66 6.78 -8.09 -1.29
CA GLY A 66 5.64 -7.46 -0.64
C GLY A 66 5.65 -5.93 -0.70
N HIS A 67 5.91 -5.36 -1.89
CA HIS A 67 6.10 -3.91 -2.04
C HIS A 67 4.79 -3.15 -1.84
N ILE A 68 3.70 -3.59 -2.51
CA ILE A 68 2.32 -3.07 -2.44
C ILE A 68 2.27 -1.53 -2.52
N ASN A 69 3.22 -0.92 -3.23
CA ASN A 69 3.37 0.52 -3.34
C ASN A 69 4.44 0.86 -4.40
N CYS A 70 4.09 1.77 -5.31
CA CYS A 70 4.97 2.21 -6.40
C CYS A 70 6.22 2.96 -5.90
N ALA A 71 6.09 3.80 -4.87
CA ALA A 71 7.20 4.54 -4.27
C ALA A 71 8.16 3.61 -3.50
N VAL A 72 7.62 2.63 -2.76
CA VAL A 72 8.44 1.58 -2.13
C VAL A 72 9.20 0.78 -3.18
N THR A 73 8.52 0.40 -4.27
CA THR A 73 9.15 -0.32 -5.39
C THR A 73 10.30 0.49 -5.99
N LEU A 74 10.09 1.79 -6.24
CA LEU A 74 11.13 2.68 -6.72
C LEU A 74 12.30 2.78 -5.73
N GLY A 75 12.03 2.94 -4.43
CA GLY A 75 13.06 2.99 -3.39
C GLY A 75 13.92 1.72 -3.35
N LEU A 76 13.31 0.55 -3.49
CA LEU A 76 14.01 -0.73 -3.54
C LEU A 76 14.85 -0.89 -4.82
N VAL A 77 14.35 -0.39 -5.96
CA VAL A 77 15.12 -0.36 -7.22
C VAL A 77 16.34 0.56 -7.10
N LEU A 78 16.16 1.78 -6.59
CA LEU A 78 17.24 2.76 -6.45
C LEU A 78 18.34 2.31 -5.46
N THR A 79 17.96 1.52 -4.46
CA THR A 79 18.91 0.97 -3.47
C THR A 79 19.50 -0.39 -3.89
N GLY A 80 19.14 -0.91 -5.07
CA GLY A 80 19.67 -2.18 -5.60
C GLY A 80 19.05 -3.45 -4.99
N ASN A 81 17.94 -3.32 -4.26
CA ASN A 81 17.22 -4.43 -3.61
C ASN A 81 16.09 -5.01 -4.46
N CYS A 82 15.82 -4.41 -5.62
CA CYS A 82 14.94 -4.95 -6.65
C CYS A 82 15.56 -4.65 -8.03
N SER A 83 15.50 -5.60 -8.97
CA SER A 83 15.96 -5.33 -10.33
C SER A 83 15.03 -4.33 -11.03
N TRP A 84 15.56 -3.53 -11.95
CA TRP A 84 14.75 -2.59 -12.73
C TRP A 84 13.59 -3.28 -13.46
N GLN A 85 13.82 -4.46 -14.03
CA GLN A 85 12.80 -5.23 -14.76
C GLN A 85 11.67 -5.70 -13.84
N GLN A 86 12.01 -6.25 -12.66
CA GLN A 86 11.00 -6.64 -11.67
C GLN A 86 10.27 -5.41 -11.13
N GLY A 87 11.00 -4.32 -10.86
CA GLY A 87 10.42 -3.06 -10.40
C GLY A 87 9.37 -2.51 -11.36
N LEU A 88 9.66 -2.49 -12.67
CA LEU A 88 8.71 -2.05 -13.69
C LEU A 88 7.48 -2.98 -13.77
N ALA A 89 7.68 -4.30 -13.70
CA ALA A 89 6.58 -5.25 -13.70
C ALA A 89 5.67 -5.10 -12.46
N ASN A 90 6.27 -4.95 -11.27
CA ASN A 90 5.56 -4.71 -10.02
C ASN A 90 4.81 -3.37 -10.05
N PHE A 91 5.44 -2.30 -10.57
CA PHE A 91 4.80 -0.98 -10.71
C PHE A 91 3.54 -1.06 -11.58
N ALA A 92 3.64 -1.70 -12.76
CA ALA A 92 2.49 -1.87 -13.64
C ALA A 92 1.39 -2.74 -12.99
N ALA A 93 1.78 -3.83 -12.33
CA ALA A 93 0.86 -4.70 -11.60
C ALA A 93 0.12 -3.98 -10.46
N GLN A 94 0.83 -3.14 -9.70
CA GLN A 94 0.24 -2.31 -8.64
C GLN A 94 -0.77 -1.33 -9.22
N MET A 95 -0.42 -0.57 -10.25
CA MET A 95 -1.35 0.37 -10.89
C MET A 95 -2.63 -0.33 -11.40
N LEU A 96 -2.47 -1.48 -12.07
CA LEU A 96 -3.60 -2.28 -12.53
C LEU A 96 -4.42 -2.84 -11.36
N GLY A 97 -3.77 -3.31 -10.30
CA GLY A 97 -4.43 -3.81 -9.10
C GLY A 97 -5.24 -2.72 -8.40
N SER A 98 -4.71 -1.50 -8.32
CA SER A 98 -5.43 -0.36 -7.75
C SER A 98 -6.70 -0.04 -8.53
N VAL A 99 -6.60 0.00 -9.87
CA VAL A 99 -7.78 0.22 -10.74
C VAL A 99 -8.80 -0.90 -10.56
N THR A 100 -8.37 -2.17 -10.57
CA THR A 100 -9.27 -3.31 -10.33
C THR A 100 -9.95 -3.21 -8.96
N GLY A 101 -9.22 -2.88 -7.90
CA GLY A 101 -9.78 -2.73 -6.55
C GLY A 101 -10.83 -1.62 -6.49
N SER A 102 -10.57 -0.47 -7.11
CA SER A 102 -11.54 0.63 -7.22
C SER A 102 -12.77 0.23 -8.03
N LEU A 103 -12.63 -0.52 -9.13
CA LEU A 103 -13.75 -1.04 -9.91
C LEU A 103 -14.60 -2.05 -9.12
N MET A 104 -13.95 -2.89 -8.30
CA MET A 104 -14.67 -3.78 -7.38
C MET A 104 -15.48 -2.97 -6.36
N LEU A 105 -14.88 -1.94 -5.75
CA LEU A 105 -15.58 -1.05 -4.81
C LEU A 105 -16.78 -0.36 -5.46
N LEU A 106 -16.64 0.14 -6.69
CA LEU A 106 -17.75 0.70 -7.46
C LEU A 106 -18.91 -0.29 -7.65
N GLY A 107 -18.60 -1.59 -7.79
CA GLY A 107 -19.61 -2.64 -7.96
C GLY A 107 -20.26 -3.13 -6.66
N ILE A 108 -19.56 -3.07 -5.53
CA ILE A 108 -20.04 -3.63 -4.25
C ILE A 108 -20.50 -2.58 -3.24
N PHE A 109 -20.12 -1.32 -3.41
CA PHE A 109 -20.37 -0.23 -2.47
C PHE A 109 -21.36 0.78 -3.08
N PRO A 110 -22.59 0.91 -2.56
CA PRO A 110 -23.55 1.88 -3.08
C PRO A 110 -23.01 3.31 -2.97
N GLU A 111 -23.09 4.07 -4.07
CA GLU A 111 -22.59 5.45 -4.14
C GLU A 111 -23.17 6.35 -3.04
N ALA A 112 -24.47 6.19 -2.73
CA ALA A 112 -25.14 6.96 -1.68
C ALA A 112 -24.59 6.70 -0.26
N MET A 113 -23.84 5.62 -0.06
CA MET A 113 -23.20 5.27 1.21
C MET A 113 -21.73 5.68 1.27
N ASP A 114 -21.13 6.13 0.15
CA ASP A 114 -19.73 6.56 0.12
C ASP A 114 -19.59 7.93 0.82
N LYS A 115 -19.07 7.90 2.06
CA LYS A 115 -18.84 9.12 2.85
C LYS A 115 -17.66 9.96 2.37
N THR A 116 -16.80 9.42 1.52
CA THR A 116 -15.70 10.17 0.89
C THR A 116 -16.20 10.99 -0.29
N GLY A 117 -17.27 10.54 -0.96
CA GLY A 117 -17.86 11.18 -2.14
C GLY A 117 -17.02 11.08 -3.40
N GLY A 118 -16.13 10.08 -3.49
CA GLY A 118 -15.14 10.00 -4.56
C GLY A 118 -14.33 8.71 -4.59
N LEU A 119 -14.93 7.58 -4.19
CA LEU A 119 -14.26 6.27 -4.12
C LEU A 119 -12.93 6.32 -3.33
N GLY A 120 -12.93 7.10 -2.23
CA GLY A 120 -11.78 7.37 -1.36
C GLY A 120 -10.56 7.95 -2.05
N THR A 121 -10.74 8.69 -3.15
CA THR A 121 -9.67 9.47 -3.77
C THR A 121 -9.17 10.54 -2.80
N ASN A 122 -7.84 10.66 -2.67
CA ASN A 122 -7.21 11.68 -1.82
C ASN A 122 -7.46 13.08 -2.38
N SER A 123 -7.75 14.03 -1.49
CA SER A 123 -7.91 15.44 -1.79
C SER A 123 -7.26 16.30 -0.72
N ILE A 124 -6.87 17.52 -1.08
CA ILE A 124 -6.31 18.47 -0.12
C ILE A 124 -7.45 18.98 0.76
N SER A 125 -7.34 18.76 2.07
CA SER A 125 -8.33 19.23 3.04
C SER A 125 -8.45 20.75 3.02
N GLU A 126 -9.64 21.27 3.31
CA GLU A 126 -9.87 22.71 3.46
C GLU A 126 -8.89 23.31 4.49
N GLY A 127 -8.34 24.48 4.17
CA GLY A 127 -7.35 25.17 4.98
C GLY A 127 -5.89 24.75 4.75
N PHE A 128 -5.62 23.71 3.95
CA PHE A 128 -4.25 23.33 3.58
C PHE A 128 -3.88 23.83 2.18
N SER A 129 -2.64 24.30 2.02
CA SER A 129 -2.08 24.62 0.69
C SER A 129 -1.50 23.37 0.02
N TRP A 130 -1.27 23.46 -1.29
CA TRP A 130 -0.51 22.44 -2.02
C TRP A 130 0.89 22.20 -1.43
N GLY A 131 1.57 23.25 -0.95
CA GLY A 131 2.88 23.12 -0.31
C GLY A 131 2.85 22.35 1.01
N ASN A 132 1.78 22.53 1.81
CA ASN A 132 1.57 21.74 3.03
C ASN A 132 1.35 20.26 2.68
N ALA A 133 0.46 19.98 1.72
CA ALA A 133 0.15 18.62 1.29
C ALA A 133 1.39 17.90 0.73
N PHE A 134 2.12 18.54 -0.19
CA PHE A 134 3.35 17.99 -0.77
C PHE A 134 4.40 17.67 0.30
N THR A 135 4.63 18.59 1.24
CA THR A 135 5.62 18.38 2.31
C THR A 135 5.21 17.24 3.24
N GLY A 136 3.92 17.14 3.57
CA GLY A 136 3.38 16.03 4.37
C GLY A 136 3.58 14.68 3.68
N GLU A 137 3.17 14.57 2.42
CA GLU A 137 3.34 13.36 1.61
C GLU A 137 4.82 12.94 1.46
N LEU A 138 5.72 13.91 1.28
CA LEU A 138 7.16 13.66 1.22
C LEU A 138 7.69 13.06 2.52
N ILE A 139 7.32 13.64 3.67
CA ILE A 139 7.77 13.17 4.99
C ILE A 139 7.20 11.78 5.31
N MET A 140 5.91 11.56 5.08
CA MET A 140 5.27 10.29 5.38
C MET A 140 5.74 9.17 4.44
N THR A 141 5.94 9.47 3.15
CA THR A 141 6.53 8.49 2.22
C THR A 141 7.98 8.18 2.57
N PHE A 142 8.76 9.19 3.00
CA PHE A 142 10.11 8.97 3.51
C PHE A 142 10.10 8.03 4.72
N LEU A 143 9.22 8.26 5.71
CA LEU A 143 9.08 7.41 6.87
C LEU A 143 8.79 5.96 6.47
N LEU A 144 7.80 5.74 5.60
CA LEU A 144 7.44 4.42 5.11
C LEU A 144 8.63 3.71 4.43
N VAL A 145 9.26 4.36 3.45
CA VAL A 145 10.40 3.77 2.72
C VAL A 145 11.59 3.54 3.64
N PHE A 146 11.84 4.45 4.58
CA PHE A 146 12.87 4.29 5.60
C PHE A 146 12.61 3.04 6.46
N VAL A 147 11.38 2.85 6.96
CA VAL A 147 11.02 1.66 7.75
C VAL A 147 11.18 0.38 6.92
N VAL A 148 10.77 0.38 5.65
CA VAL A 148 11.00 -0.76 4.74
C VAL A 148 12.48 -1.10 4.65
N LEU A 149 13.32 -0.10 4.34
CA LEU A 149 14.76 -0.31 4.18
C LEU A 149 15.43 -0.74 5.49
N GLN A 150 15.02 -0.17 6.62
CA GLN A 150 15.64 -0.48 7.92
C GLN A 150 15.16 -1.76 8.57
N THR A 151 13.98 -2.27 8.22
CA THR A 151 13.43 -3.49 8.85
C THR A 151 13.49 -4.70 7.94
N ALA A 152 13.18 -4.55 6.65
CA ALA A 152 13.13 -5.66 5.71
C ALA A 152 14.49 -5.89 5.01
N VAL A 153 15.25 -4.83 4.74
CA VAL A 153 16.46 -4.91 3.89
C VAL A 153 17.75 -4.90 4.70
N ASN A 154 17.90 -3.97 5.65
CA ASN A 154 19.16 -3.74 6.36
C ASN A 154 19.74 -5.04 6.97
N PRO A 155 20.98 -5.44 6.65
CA PRO A 155 21.60 -6.61 7.25
C PRO A 155 21.68 -6.55 8.78
N ASN A 156 21.83 -5.36 9.35
CA ASN A 156 21.91 -5.17 10.81
C ASN A 156 20.56 -5.43 11.52
N SER A 157 19.44 -5.49 10.79
CA SER A 157 18.11 -5.76 11.34
C SER A 157 17.64 -7.20 11.09
N GLU A 158 18.52 -8.10 10.64
CA GLU A 158 18.15 -9.45 10.23
C GLU A 158 17.38 -10.22 11.32
N GLY A 159 17.79 -10.11 12.59
CA GLY A 159 17.12 -10.75 13.73
C GLY A 159 15.67 -10.28 13.94
N ASN A 160 15.30 -9.10 13.43
CA ASN A 160 13.97 -8.51 13.55
C ASN A 160 13.17 -8.60 12.25
N ARG A 161 13.72 -9.18 11.17
CA ARG A 161 13.10 -9.19 9.84
C ARG A 161 11.74 -9.91 9.82
N SER A 162 11.52 -10.87 10.71
CA SER A 162 10.22 -11.54 10.88
C SER A 162 9.10 -10.59 11.32
N LEU A 163 9.43 -9.44 11.94
CA LEU A 163 8.48 -8.40 12.35
C LEU A 163 8.42 -7.23 11.36
N ALA A 164 9.17 -7.27 10.26
CA ALA A 164 9.25 -6.16 9.31
C ALA A 164 7.88 -5.77 8.74
N CYS A 165 7.06 -6.75 8.33
CA CYS A 165 5.74 -6.46 7.76
C CYS A 165 4.82 -5.75 8.78
N MET A 166 4.90 -6.12 10.06
CA MET A 166 4.18 -5.42 11.13
C MET A 166 4.69 -3.99 11.31
N ALA A 167 6.01 -3.80 11.39
CA ALA A 167 6.60 -2.47 11.52
C ALA A 167 6.22 -1.55 10.34
N ILE A 168 6.23 -2.07 9.11
CA ILE A 168 5.84 -1.34 7.89
C ILE A 168 4.35 -0.96 7.93
N GLY A 169 3.48 -1.84 8.44
CA GLY A 169 2.06 -1.52 8.58
C GLY A 169 1.76 -0.44 9.63
N PHE A 170 2.65 -0.25 10.62
CA PHE A 170 2.50 0.80 11.63
C PHE A 170 3.27 2.09 11.30
N ALA A 171 3.99 2.13 10.18
CA ALA A 171 4.70 3.31 9.68
C ALA A 171 3.75 4.27 8.94
#